data_AF-A0A7K2QP81-F1
#
_entry.id   AF-A0A7K2QP81-F1
#
_cell.length_a   1.000
_cell.length_b   1.000
_cell.length_c   1.000
_cell.angle_alpha   90.00
_cell.angle_beta   90.00
_cell.angle_gamma   90.00
#
_symmetry.space_group_name_H-M   'P 1'
#
loop_
_entity.id
_entity.type
_entity.pdbx_description
1 polymer ?
#
loop_
_entity_poly.entity_id
_entity_poly.type
_entity_poly.pdbx_seq_one_letter_code
_entity_poly.pdbx_strand_id
1 'polypeptide(L)'
;DPGGARRRIGLRFYLRPVEVLAGPGGRVAGMRFERTAPDGRGGVTGTGAYEEVEAQLVLRSVGYQGVPLPGLPFDPARATVPHAAGRVLREGRASVGEYVAGWIKRGPTGVIGTNRPCAKETASSLLQDAPALARRELPGDPLDALRAAGLHPVEWPGWLAIETAEADLGRSLGRRSVKIPDWRGLLAAADGGAGA
;
A
#
# COMPACT_ATOMS: atom_id res chain seq x y z
N ASP A 1 33.64 10.75 -21.42
CA ASP A 1 33.40 11.38 -20.11
C ASP A 1 32.02 12.03 -20.14
N PRO A 2 30.98 11.49 -19.47
CA PRO A 2 29.65 12.07 -19.53
C PRO A 2 29.65 13.38 -18.73
N GLY A 3 29.75 14.49 -19.47
CA GLY A 3 30.20 15.78 -18.99
C GLY A 3 29.23 16.54 -18.08
N GLY A 4 29.82 17.29 -17.15
CA GLY A 4 29.36 18.60 -16.65
C GLY A 4 28.04 18.69 -15.85
N ALA A 5 27.19 17.66 -15.83
CA ALA A 5 25.92 17.73 -15.13
C ALA A 5 26.09 17.65 -13.59
N ARG A 6 25.49 18.60 -12.85
CA ARG A 6 25.56 18.68 -11.38
C ARG A 6 24.89 17.50 -10.66
N ARG A 7 24.01 16.75 -11.33
CA ARG A 7 23.30 15.58 -10.77
C ARG A 7 23.45 14.38 -11.69
N ARG A 8 23.63 13.20 -11.10
CA ARG A 8 23.85 11.93 -11.81
C ARG A 8 22.91 10.85 -11.29
N ILE A 9 22.39 10.04 -12.20
CA ILE A 9 21.63 8.81 -11.87
C ILE A 9 22.42 7.64 -12.45
N GLY A 10 22.84 6.72 -11.58
CA GLY A 10 23.55 5.50 -11.98
C GLY A 10 22.68 4.28 -11.74
N LEU A 11 22.53 3.45 -12.76
CA LEU A 11 21.90 2.13 -12.63
C LEU A 11 23.01 1.09 -12.43
N ARG A 12 23.00 0.44 -11.27
CA ARG A 12 23.97 -0.61 -10.92
C ARG A 12 23.23 -1.92 -10.74
N PHE A 13 23.69 -2.96 -11.42
CA PHE A 13 23.09 -4.29 -11.41
C PHE A 13 24.00 -5.27 -10.67
N TYR A 14 23.45 -6.45 -10.36
CA TYR A 14 24.17 -7.54 -9.71
C TYR A 14 24.72 -7.21 -8.31
N LEU A 15 24.00 -6.38 -7.55
CA LEU A 15 24.36 -6.00 -6.18
C LEU A 15 23.23 -6.35 -5.22
N ARG A 16 23.53 -7.25 -4.27
CA ARG A 16 22.63 -7.61 -3.19
C ARG A 16 22.94 -6.73 -1.98
N PRO A 17 21.97 -6.00 -1.42
CA PRO A 17 22.17 -5.23 -0.18
C PRO A 17 22.50 -6.17 0.98
N VAL A 18 23.57 -5.88 1.74
CA VAL A 18 24.03 -6.70 2.88
C VAL A 18 23.90 -5.94 4.19
N GLU A 19 24.36 -4.69 4.22
CA GLU A 19 24.44 -3.92 5.47
C GLU A 19 24.36 -2.42 5.19
N VAL A 20 23.55 -1.72 5.99
CA VAL A 20 23.58 -0.25 6.05
C VAL A 20 24.73 0.16 6.97
N LEU A 21 25.71 0.87 6.43
CA LEU A 21 26.88 1.29 7.18
C LEU A 21 26.53 2.49 8.06
N ALA A 22 26.86 2.40 9.35
CA ALA A 22 26.64 3.46 10.32
C ALA A 22 27.86 4.39 10.41
N GLY A 23 27.62 5.69 10.24
CA GLY A 23 28.57 6.75 10.53
C GLY A 23 28.38 7.36 11.92
N PRO A 24 28.96 8.55 12.17
CA PRO A 24 28.87 9.24 13.45
C PRO A 24 27.43 9.41 13.93
N GLY A 25 27.18 9.07 15.20
CA GLY A 25 25.85 9.17 15.81
C GLY A 25 24.83 8.17 15.24
N GLY A 26 25.27 7.07 14.61
CA GLY A 26 24.40 6.01 14.09
C GLY A 26 23.65 6.38 12.81
N ARG A 27 24.04 7.48 12.13
CA ARG A 27 23.44 7.89 10.86
C ARG A 27 23.95 7.04 9.71
N VAL A 28 23.20 6.95 8.62
CA VAL A 28 23.64 6.26 7.40
C VAL A 28 24.89 6.95 6.84
N ALA A 29 25.95 6.17 6.59
CA ALA A 29 27.17 6.61 5.91
C ALA A 29 27.42 5.85 4.60
N GLY A 30 26.75 4.72 4.39
CA GLY A 30 26.84 3.99 3.14
C GLY A 30 26.03 2.71 3.15
N MET A 31 26.22 1.94 2.09
CA MET A 31 25.60 0.63 1.92
C MET A 31 26.65 -0.36 1.42
N ARG A 32 26.80 -1.47 2.13
CA ARG A 32 27.60 -2.60 1.69
C ARG A 32 26.75 -3.53 0.84
N PHE A 33 27.27 -3.88 -0.31
CA PHE A 33 26.67 -4.81 -1.24
C PHE A 33 27.56 -6.03 -1.44
N GLU A 34 26.95 -7.20 -1.62
CA GLU A 34 27.62 -8.35 -2.19
C GLU A 34 27.40 -8.35 -3.70
N ARG A 35 28.45 -8.59 -4.48
CA ARG A 35 28.34 -8.87 -5.91
C ARG A 35 27.61 -10.20 -6.10
N THR A 36 26.78 -10.24 -7.13
CA THR A 36 26.02 -11.43 -7.50
C THR A 36 26.32 -11.83 -8.93
N ALA A 37 26.07 -13.09 -9.27
CA ALA A 37 26.15 -13.60 -10.63
C ALA A 37 24.88 -14.42 -10.94
N PRO A 38 24.45 -14.50 -12.22
CA PRO A 38 23.36 -15.39 -12.61
C PRO A 38 23.63 -16.83 -12.15
N ASP A 39 22.61 -17.48 -11.59
CA ASP A 39 22.71 -18.88 -11.13
C ASP A 39 22.34 -19.92 -12.21
N GLY A 40 21.98 -19.45 -13.41
CA GLY A 40 21.52 -20.29 -14.53
C GLY A 40 20.06 -20.78 -14.42
N ARG A 41 19.31 -20.38 -13.37
CA ARG A 41 17.92 -20.79 -13.10
C ARG A 41 16.94 -19.62 -13.06
N GLY A 42 17.38 -18.46 -13.57
CA GLY A 42 16.61 -17.22 -13.55
C GLY A 42 16.77 -16.41 -12.26
N GLY A 43 17.66 -16.82 -11.36
CA GLY A 43 18.02 -16.10 -10.14
C GLY A 43 19.45 -15.57 -10.17
N VAL A 44 19.92 -15.14 -8.99
CA VAL A 44 21.30 -14.70 -8.78
C VAL A 44 21.85 -15.29 -7.48
N THR A 45 23.11 -15.70 -7.51
CA THR A 45 23.86 -16.17 -6.33
C THR A 45 24.94 -15.16 -5.94
N GLY A 46 25.31 -15.16 -4.66
CA GLY A 46 26.40 -14.33 -4.14
C GLY A 46 27.76 -14.83 -4.62
N THR A 47 28.67 -13.92 -4.93
CA THR A 47 30.04 -14.27 -5.33
C THR A 47 31.03 -14.22 -4.17
N GLY A 48 30.61 -13.78 -2.99
CA GLY A 48 31.50 -13.50 -1.84
C GLY A 48 32.36 -12.25 -1.99
N ALA A 49 32.30 -11.53 -3.11
CA ALA A 49 32.98 -10.27 -3.30
C ALA A 49 32.08 -9.10 -2.86
N TYR A 50 32.61 -8.21 -2.02
CA TYR A 50 31.85 -7.08 -1.48
C TYR A 50 32.32 -5.75 -2.06
N GLU A 51 31.40 -4.79 -2.14
CA GLU A 51 31.72 -3.40 -2.38
C GLU A 51 30.86 -2.47 -1.53
N GLU A 52 31.41 -1.31 -1.18
CA GLU A 52 30.72 -0.30 -0.40
C GLU A 52 30.42 0.91 -1.27
N VAL A 53 29.25 1.49 -1.05
CA VAL A 53 28.83 2.73 -1.71
C VAL A 53 28.51 3.74 -0.63
N GLU A 54 29.29 4.82 -0.58
CA GLU A 54 29.03 5.94 0.32
C GLU A 54 27.68 6.60 0.00
N ALA A 55 26.88 6.83 1.04
CA ALA A 55 25.56 7.44 0.92
C ALA A 55 25.09 7.96 2.28
N GLN A 56 24.35 9.07 2.26
CA GLN A 56 23.74 9.65 3.46
C GLN A 56 22.24 9.33 3.58
N LEU A 57 21.67 8.67 2.57
CA LEU A 57 20.27 8.23 2.51
C LEU A 57 20.17 6.91 1.75
N VAL A 58 19.48 5.93 2.33
CA VAL A 58 19.15 4.67 1.68
C VAL A 58 17.63 4.54 1.63
N LEU A 59 17.08 4.37 0.43
CA LEU A 59 15.65 4.18 0.20
C LEU A 59 15.42 2.75 -0.29
N ARG A 60 14.71 1.94 0.50
CA ARG A 60 14.34 0.57 0.13
C ARG A 60 13.08 0.60 -0.75
N SER A 61 13.21 0.14 -1.99
CA SER A 61 12.09 -0.01 -2.94
C SER A 61 12.09 -1.42 -3.54
N VAL A 62 11.78 -2.42 -2.72
CA VAL A 62 11.82 -3.86 -3.10
C VAL A 62 10.44 -4.52 -3.06
N GLY A 63 9.38 -3.70 -3.16
CA GLY A 63 8.00 -4.14 -3.07
C GLY A 63 7.35 -3.86 -1.72
N TYR A 64 6.03 -3.97 -1.69
CA TYR A 64 5.20 -3.87 -0.49
C TYR A 64 4.81 -5.26 0.00
N GLN A 65 4.19 -5.34 1.17
CA GLN A 65 3.57 -6.56 1.69
C GLN A 65 2.22 -6.19 2.34
N GLY A 66 1.25 -7.09 2.24
CA GLY A 66 0.01 -6.97 3.02
C GLY A 66 0.29 -7.10 4.51
N VAL A 67 -0.57 -6.49 5.32
CA VAL A 67 -0.55 -6.61 6.78
C VAL A 67 -1.81 -7.39 7.19
N PRO A 68 -1.71 -8.38 8.09
CA PRO A 68 -2.87 -9.12 8.56
C PRO A 68 -3.86 -8.19 9.27
N LEU A 69 -5.15 -8.39 9.01
CA LEU A 69 -6.24 -7.70 9.71
C LEU A 69 -6.89 -8.69 10.69
N PRO A 70 -7.15 -8.30 11.96
CA PRO A 70 -7.87 -9.16 12.89
C PRO A 70 -9.20 -9.65 12.30
N GLY A 71 -9.47 -10.95 12.46
CA GLY A 71 -10.69 -11.60 11.94
C GLY A 71 -10.60 -12.08 10.48
N LEU A 72 -9.63 -11.62 9.70
CA LEU A 72 -9.45 -12.03 8.30
C LEU A 72 -8.32 -13.07 8.16
N PRO A 73 -8.51 -14.20 7.42
CA PRO A 73 -7.44 -15.15 7.19
C PRO A 73 -6.33 -14.52 6.35
N PHE A 74 -5.09 -14.91 6.61
CA PHE A 74 -3.91 -14.33 5.98
C PHE A 74 -2.84 -15.39 5.71
N ASP A 75 -2.29 -15.38 4.51
CA ASP A 75 -1.14 -16.18 4.12
C ASP A 75 0.14 -15.34 4.32
N PRO A 76 0.96 -15.63 5.35
CA PRO A 76 2.17 -14.85 5.62
C PRO A 76 3.27 -15.05 4.56
N ALA A 77 3.29 -16.19 3.86
CA ALA A 77 4.30 -16.46 2.83
C ALA A 77 4.05 -15.61 1.57
N ARG A 78 2.77 -15.43 1.21
CA ARG A 78 2.38 -14.61 0.05
C ARG A 78 2.04 -13.16 0.42
N ALA A 79 1.88 -12.88 1.71
CA ALA A 79 1.40 -11.62 2.26
C ALA A 79 0.05 -11.17 1.66
N THR A 80 -0.87 -12.13 1.50
CA THR A 80 -2.18 -11.96 0.85
C THR A 80 -3.28 -12.67 1.62
N VAL A 81 -4.54 -12.37 1.32
CA VAL A 81 -5.70 -13.11 1.85
C VAL A 81 -5.98 -14.32 0.95
N PRO A 82 -6.03 -15.54 1.50
CA PRO A 82 -6.39 -16.74 0.74
C PRO A 82 -7.77 -16.62 0.10
N HIS A 83 -7.89 -16.97 -1.18
CA HIS A 83 -9.15 -16.81 -1.91
C HIS A 83 -9.35 -17.82 -3.05
N ALA A 84 -10.60 -17.99 -3.50
CA ALA A 84 -10.98 -18.65 -4.75
C ALA A 84 -11.84 -17.69 -5.58
N ALA A 85 -11.34 -17.25 -6.74
CA ALA A 85 -12.00 -16.24 -7.60
C ALA A 85 -12.49 -14.98 -6.83
N GLY A 86 -11.71 -14.53 -5.83
CA GLY A 86 -12.04 -13.40 -4.97
C GLY A 86 -12.84 -13.73 -3.71
N ARG A 87 -13.47 -14.91 -3.57
CA ARG A 87 -14.10 -15.35 -2.31
C ARG A 87 -13.04 -15.72 -1.30
N VAL A 88 -13.08 -15.13 -0.11
CA VAL A 88 -12.14 -15.46 0.97
C VAL A 88 -12.26 -16.94 1.34
N LEU A 89 -11.13 -17.60 1.57
CA LEU A 89 -11.11 -19.00 2.01
C LEU A 89 -10.88 -19.08 3.53
N ARG A 90 -11.74 -19.81 4.22
CA ARG A 90 -11.57 -20.22 5.62
C ARG A 90 -11.50 -21.73 5.65
N GLU A 91 -10.40 -22.28 6.17
CA GLU A 91 -10.17 -23.74 6.19
C GLU A 91 -10.39 -24.40 4.81
N GLY A 92 -9.93 -23.74 3.74
CA GLY A 92 -10.09 -24.21 2.36
C GLY A 92 -11.50 -24.07 1.77
N ARG A 93 -12.48 -23.57 2.51
CA ARG A 93 -13.87 -23.37 2.06
C ARG A 93 -14.15 -21.90 1.78
N ALA A 94 -14.92 -21.63 0.73
CA ALA A 94 -15.33 -20.27 0.39
C ALA A 94 -16.26 -19.70 1.47
N SER A 95 -15.89 -18.55 2.01
CA SER A 95 -16.69 -17.78 2.96
C SER A 95 -17.58 -16.81 2.19
N VAL A 96 -18.83 -17.21 1.96
CA VAL A 96 -19.80 -16.39 1.21
C VAL A 96 -20.15 -15.14 2.02
N GLY A 97 -19.95 -13.96 1.42
CA GLY A 97 -20.07 -12.66 2.08
C GLY A 97 -18.73 -11.98 2.37
N GLU A 98 -17.60 -12.68 2.18
CA GLU A 98 -16.26 -12.13 2.35
C GLU A 98 -15.50 -12.22 1.01
N TYR A 99 -15.07 -11.07 0.49
CA TYR A 99 -14.42 -10.98 -0.80
C TYR A 99 -13.18 -10.10 -0.75
N VAL A 100 -12.20 -10.41 -1.59
CA VAL A 100 -10.97 -9.62 -1.77
C VAL A 100 -10.75 -9.26 -3.22
N ALA A 101 -10.12 -8.12 -3.46
CA ALA A 101 -9.72 -7.64 -4.77
C ALA A 101 -8.40 -6.84 -4.67
N GLY A 102 -7.80 -6.50 -5.80
CA GLY A 102 -6.57 -5.68 -5.83
C GLY A 102 -5.34 -6.40 -5.25
N TRP A 103 -4.47 -5.65 -4.58
CA TRP A 103 -3.17 -6.14 -4.08
C TRP A 103 -3.29 -7.13 -2.92
N ILE A 104 -4.26 -6.96 -2.02
CA ILE A 104 -4.45 -7.92 -0.92
C ILE A 104 -4.86 -9.32 -1.42
N LYS A 105 -5.41 -9.38 -2.65
CA LYS A 105 -5.74 -10.62 -3.38
C LYS A 105 -4.55 -11.18 -4.15
N ARG A 106 -3.82 -10.36 -4.91
CA ARG A 106 -2.83 -10.81 -5.93
C ARG A 106 -1.36 -10.55 -5.57
N GLY A 107 -1.10 -9.88 -4.46
CA GLY A 107 0.19 -9.27 -4.14
C GLY A 107 0.40 -7.91 -4.82
N PRO A 108 1.43 -7.15 -4.42
CA PRO A 108 1.63 -5.77 -4.81
C PRO A 108 2.38 -5.63 -6.14
N THR A 109 1.80 -6.23 -7.19
CA THR A 109 2.34 -6.15 -8.55
C THR A 109 1.29 -5.64 -9.53
N GLY A 110 1.77 -5.01 -10.60
CA GLY A 110 0.94 -4.41 -11.65
C GLY A 110 0.55 -2.96 -11.40
N VAL A 111 0.10 -2.30 -12.47
CA VAL A 111 -0.35 -0.91 -12.47
C VAL A 111 -1.82 -0.79 -12.06
N ILE A 112 -2.32 0.43 -11.86
CA ILE A 112 -3.74 0.72 -11.53
C ILE A 112 -4.70 -0.05 -12.47
N GLY A 113 -4.42 -0.06 -13.77
CA GLY A 113 -5.24 -0.77 -14.76
C GLY A 113 -5.32 -2.29 -14.56
N THR A 114 -4.31 -2.92 -13.94
CA THR A 114 -4.32 -4.37 -13.66
C THR A 114 -5.33 -4.76 -12.58
N ASN A 115 -5.76 -3.80 -11.76
CA ASN A 115 -6.77 -4.04 -10.74
C ASN A 115 -8.20 -4.16 -11.31
N ARG A 116 -8.46 -3.60 -12.50
CA ARG A 116 -9.79 -3.65 -13.13
C ARG A 116 -10.27 -5.08 -13.43
N PRO A 117 -9.53 -5.93 -14.18
CA PRO A 117 -9.97 -7.31 -14.41
C PRO A 117 -10.03 -8.13 -13.11
N CYS A 118 -9.10 -7.89 -12.18
CA CYS A 118 -9.10 -8.52 -10.86
C CYS A 118 -10.39 -8.23 -10.07
N ALA A 119 -10.81 -6.96 -10.02
CA ALA A 119 -12.04 -6.53 -9.36
C ALA A 119 -13.28 -7.07 -10.08
N LYS A 120 -13.27 -7.12 -11.42
CA LYS A 120 -14.37 -7.70 -12.21
C LYS A 120 -14.61 -9.18 -11.84
N GLU A 121 -13.55 -9.98 -11.72
CA GLU A 121 -13.68 -11.39 -11.31
C GLU A 121 -14.32 -11.51 -9.92
N THR A 122 -13.85 -10.72 -8.96
CA THR A 122 -14.42 -10.72 -7.60
C THR A 122 -15.88 -10.25 -7.60
N ALA A 123 -16.22 -9.22 -8.37
CA ALA A 123 -17.59 -8.73 -8.49
C ALA A 123 -18.52 -9.78 -9.13
N SER A 124 -18.05 -10.51 -10.14
CA SER A 124 -18.81 -11.63 -10.72
C SER A 124 -19.10 -12.72 -9.68
N SER A 125 -18.12 -13.06 -8.84
CA SER A 125 -18.32 -14.00 -7.73
C SER A 125 -19.36 -13.50 -6.73
N LEU A 126 -19.29 -12.21 -6.35
CA LEU A 126 -20.29 -11.61 -5.47
C LEU A 126 -21.69 -11.65 -6.08
N LEU A 127 -21.83 -11.35 -7.38
CA LEU A 127 -23.11 -11.40 -8.08
C LEU A 127 -23.70 -12.82 -8.16
N GLN A 128 -22.86 -13.83 -8.32
CA GLN A 128 -23.28 -15.25 -8.26
C GLN A 128 -23.82 -15.63 -6.89
N ASP A 129 -23.22 -15.09 -5.83
CA ASP A 129 -23.61 -15.38 -4.44
C ASP A 129 -24.77 -14.50 -3.95
N ALA A 130 -25.09 -13.42 -4.68
CA ALA A 130 -26.09 -12.42 -4.30
C ALA A 130 -27.46 -13.01 -3.92
N PRO A 131 -28.02 -14.04 -4.59
CA PRO A 131 -29.28 -14.64 -4.17
C PRO A 131 -29.23 -15.27 -2.77
N ALA A 132 -28.08 -15.80 -2.34
CA ALA A 132 -27.90 -16.31 -0.99
C ALA A 132 -27.68 -15.18 0.02
N LEU A 133 -26.92 -14.15 -0.36
CA LEU A 133 -26.63 -12.99 0.49
C LEU A 133 -27.89 -12.15 0.77
N ALA A 134 -28.74 -11.94 -0.22
CA ALA A 134 -29.96 -11.13 -0.11
C ALA A 134 -31.02 -11.71 0.84
N ARG A 135 -30.89 -13.00 1.22
CA ARG A 135 -31.77 -13.65 2.20
C ARG A 135 -31.33 -13.42 3.65
N ARG A 136 -30.16 -12.83 3.88
CA ARG A 136 -29.66 -12.57 5.23
C ARG A 136 -30.33 -11.34 5.79
N GLU A 137 -30.85 -11.44 7.01
CA GLU A 137 -31.15 -10.26 7.80
C GLU A 137 -29.84 -9.54 8.13
N LEU A 138 -29.78 -8.26 7.80
CA LEU A 138 -28.64 -7.41 8.09
C LEU A 138 -28.90 -6.62 9.37
N PRO A 139 -27.86 -6.28 10.14
CA PRO A 139 -27.96 -5.24 11.15
C PRO A 139 -28.51 -3.94 10.54
N GLY A 140 -28.94 -3.02 11.40
CA GLY A 140 -29.31 -1.65 10.99
C GLY A 140 -28.13 -0.90 10.35
N ASP A 141 -28.25 0.42 10.26
CA ASP A 141 -27.22 1.23 9.63
C ASP A 141 -25.83 0.98 10.28
N PRO A 142 -24.82 0.52 9.53
CA PRO A 142 -23.48 0.34 10.06
C PRO A 142 -22.88 1.62 10.64
N LEU A 143 -23.31 2.81 10.19
CA LEU A 143 -22.87 4.08 10.77
C LEU A 143 -23.30 4.22 12.24
N ASP A 144 -24.49 3.75 12.59
CA ASP A 144 -24.96 3.80 13.99
C ASP A 144 -24.13 2.88 14.87
N ALA A 145 -23.78 1.68 14.39
CA ALA A 145 -22.89 0.77 15.09
C ALA A 145 -21.49 1.36 15.28
N LEU A 146 -20.94 2.02 14.25
CA LEU A 146 -19.64 2.70 14.33
C LEU A 146 -19.67 3.86 15.34
N ARG A 147 -20.72 4.69 15.32
CA ARG A 147 -20.91 5.81 16.26
C ARG A 147 -21.09 5.32 17.69
N ALA A 148 -21.87 4.26 17.91
CA ALA A 148 -22.05 3.63 19.21
C ALA A 148 -20.74 3.04 19.76
N ALA A 149 -19.82 2.63 18.88
CA ALA A 149 -18.47 2.19 19.24
C ALA A 149 -17.49 3.37 19.51
N GLY A 150 -17.97 4.62 19.49
CA GLY A 150 -17.15 5.81 19.70
C GLY A 150 -16.31 6.23 18.48
N LEU A 151 -16.64 5.73 17.29
CA LEU A 151 -15.98 6.12 16.05
C LEU A 151 -16.73 7.27 15.37
N HIS A 152 -15.99 8.12 14.67
CA HIS A 152 -16.53 9.24 13.90
C HIS A 152 -16.13 9.09 12.43
N PRO A 153 -16.92 8.34 11.62
CA PRO A 153 -16.61 8.15 10.21
C PRO A 153 -16.67 9.47 9.43
N VAL A 154 -15.66 9.71 8.59
CA VAL A 154 -15.72 10.79 7.61
C VAL A 154 -16.57 10.32 6.44
N GLU A 155 -17.80 10.84 6.37
CA GLU A 155 -18.72 10.57 5.26
C GLU A 155 -18.32 11.35 4.00
N TRP A 156 -18.98 11.05 2.88
CA TRP A 156 -18.66 11.63 1.58
C TRP A 156 -18.60 13.17 1.57
N PRO A 157 -19.53 13.92 2.20
CA PRO A 157 -19.41 15.38 2.27
C PRO A 157 -18.15 15.87 3.00
N GLY A 158 -17.74 15.19 4.08
CA GLY A 158 -16.52 15.54 4.81
C GLY A 158 -15.25 15.25 3.99
N TRP A 159 -15.23 14.17 3.22
CA TRP A 159 -14.16 13.93 2.26
C TRP A 159 -14.06 15.05 1.21
N LEU A 160 -15.20 15.49 0.64
CA LEU A 160 -15.21 16.59 -0.31
C LEU A 160 -14.72 17.90 0.33
N ALA A 161 -15.05 18.15 1.60
CA ALA A 161 -14.55 19.32 2.33
C ALA A 161 -13.02 19.29 2.51
N ILE A 162 -12.43 18.12 2.76
CA ILE A 162 -10.96 17.94 2.74
C ILE A 162 -10.40 18.30 1.36
N GLU A 163 -10.98 17.79 0.27
CA GLU A 163 -10.49 18.08 -1.08
C GLU A 163 -10.55 19.58 -1.40
N THR A 164 -11.62 20.27 -0.98
CA THR A 164 -11.74 21.73 -1.11
C THR A 164 -10.65 22.45 -0.32
N ALA A 165 -10.45 22.10 0.96
CA ALA A 165 -9.43 22.74 1.79
C ALA A 165 -8.00 22.56 1.22
N GLU A 166 -7.67 21.38 0.71
CA GLU A 166 -6.40 21.10 0.05
C GLU A 166 -6.21 21.87 -1.26
N ALA A 167 -7.28 22.02 -2.05
CA ALA A 167 -7.28 22.83 -3.26
C ALA A 167 -7.09 24.32 -2.94
N ASP A 168 -7.76 24.84 -1.93
CA ASP A 168 -7.70 26.23 -1.50
C ASP A 168 -6.31 26.62 -0.99
N LEU A 169 -5.71 25.77 -0.16
CA LEU A 169 -4.32 25.90 0.24
C LEU A 169 -3.36 25.79 -0.96
N GLY A 170 -3.69 24.94 -1.93
CA GLY A 170 -3.02 24.92 -3.23
C GLY A 170 -3.02 26.29 -3.90
N ARG A 171 -4.21 26.85 -4.10
CA ARG A 171 -4.42 28.13 -4.81
C ARG A 171 -3.68 29.28 -4.14
N SER A 172 -3.71 29.38 -2.81
CA SER A 172 -3.01 30.45 -2.07
C SER A 172 -1.48 30.41 -2.23
N LEU A 173 -0.93 29.25 -2.61
CA LEU A 173 0.49 29.03 -2.85
C LEU A 173 0.85 28.91 -4.34
N GLY A 174 -0.09 29.20 -5.26
CA GLY A 174 0.15 29.07 -6.70
C GLY A 174 0.30 27.62 -7.17
N ARG A 175 -0.30 26.66 -6.45
CA ARG A 175 -0.28 25.22 -6.75
C ARG A 175 -1.69 24.71 -7.02
N ARG A 176 -1.79 23.50 -7.60
CA ARG A 176 -3.10 22.86 -7.85
C ARG A 176 -3.80 22.43 -6.56
N SER A 177 -3.04 21.81 -5.66
CA SER A 177 -3.46 21.42 -4.31
C SER A 177 -2.22 21.25 -3.43
N VAL A 178 -2.43 21.37 -2.12
CA VAL A 178 -1.44 21.01 -1.10
C VAL A 178 -2.13 20.05 -0.13
N LYS A 179 -1.51 18.88 0.08
CA LYS A 179 -2.04 17.87 1.00
C LYS A 179 -1.97 18.35 2.43
N ILE A 180 -3.06 18.13 3.19
CA ILE A 180 -3.04 18.32 4.64
C ILE A 180 -2.24 17.14 5.23
N PRO A 181 -1.14 17.40 5.95
CA PRO A 181 -0.15 16.36 6.26
C PRO A 181 -0.45 15.57 7.54
N ASP A 182 -1.51 15.93 8.28
CA ASP A 182 -1.81 15.36 9.59
C ASP A 182 -3.31 15.10 9.81
N TRP A 183 -3.59 14.14 10.69
CA TRP A 183 -4.95 13.70 11.00
C TRP A 183 -5.83 14.80 11.59
N ARG A 184 -5.26 15.66 12.44
CA ARG A 184 -6.03 16.74 13.08
C ARG A 184 -6.52 17.73 12.04
N GLY A 185 -5.66 18.13 11.10
CA GLY A 185 -6.05 18.99 9.98
C GLY A 185 -7.08 18.34 9.06
N LEU A 186 -6.91 17.05 8.74
CA LEU A 186 -7.87 16.31 7.89
C LEU A 186 -9.26 16.25 8.54
N LEU A 187 -9.33 15.93 9.84
CA LEU A 187 -10.61 15.87 10.57
C LEU A 187 -11.25 17.25 10.71
N ALA A 188 -10.47 18.29 11.05
CA ALA A 188 -11.00 19.66 11.12
C ALA A 188 -11.55 20.17 9.78
N ALA A 189 -10.92 19.80 8.66
CA ALA A 189 -11.41 20.12 7.33
C ALA A 189 -12.69 19.33 6.98
N ALA A 190 -12.76 18.06 7.37
CA ALA A 190 -13.94 17.22 7.16
C ALA A 190 -15.18 17.73 7.91
N ASP A 191 -14.98 18.28 9.11
CA ASP A 191 -16.06 18.85 9.94
C ASP A 191 -16.53 20.24 9.44
N GLY A 192 -15.99 20.73 8.32
CA GLY A 192 -16.47 21.93 7.65
C GLY A 192 -16.05 23.25 8.29
N GLY A 193 -14.99 23.28 9.09
CA GLY A 193 -14.51 24.53 9.70
C GLY A 193 -15.55 25.18 10.62
N ALA A 194 -16.32 24.39 11.38
CA ALA A 194 -17.13 24.89 12.49
C ALA A 194 -16.20 25.37 13.63
N GLY A 195 -15.52 26.50 13.43
CA GLY A 195 -14.55 27.03 14.37
C GLY A 195 -13.71 28.21 13.89
N ALA A 196 -14.18 29.00 12.91
CA ALA A 196 -13.64 30.31 12.58
C ALA A 196 -14.76 31.34 12.48
#